data_AF-A0A4R3PZK6-F1
#
_entry.id   AF-A0A4R3PZK6-F1
#
_cell.length_a   1.000
_cell.length_b   1.000
_cell.length_c   1.000
_cell.angle_alpha   90.00
_cell.angle_beta   90.00
_cell.angle_gamma   90.00
#
_symmetry.space_group_name_H-M   'P 1'
#
loop_
_entity.id
_entity.type
_entity.pdbx_description
1 polymer ?
#
loop_
_entity_poly.entity_id
_entity_poly.type
_entity_poly.pdbx_seq_one_letter_code
_entity_poly.pdbx_strand_id
1 'polypeptide(L)'
;MASKQSKTSAAEIGSAFDEEQARLYFGAAAVAAELLMRVRHEDPDRDLTDMAVFVSADQARLVPQSAKIKRNTAVIPMPDGACARHLLKALLVDDGDAPIAVKLMSYRFAAAAREGKQLDMYEHEGIGRSAVALHLAVRSEVYSGPCRS
;
A
#
# COMPACT_ATOMS: atom_id res chain seq x y z
N MET A 1 2.84 63.68 -10.73
CA MET A 1 2.72 62.62 -9.72
C MET A 1 2.15 61.39 -10.39
N ALA A 2 2.98 60.39 -10.68
CA ALA A 2 2.55 59.14 -11.29
C ALA A 2 2.44 58.08 -10.18
N SER A 3 1.21 57.67 -9.87
CA SER A 3 0.95 56.59 -8.92
C SER A 3 1.28 55.27 -9.59
N LYS A 4 2.34 54.60 -9.13
CA LYS A 4 2.70 53.25 -9.55
C LYS A 4 1.72 52.28 -8.90
N GLN A 5 0.69 51.86 -9.63
CA GLN A 5 -0.05 50.64 -9.32
C GLN A 5 0.90 49.45 -9.54
N SER A 6 1.37 48.87 -8.44
CA SER A 6 2.02 47.57 -8.45
C SER A 6 1.06 46.55 -9.04
N LYS A 7 1.33 46.09 -10.26
CA LYS A 7 0.78 44.83 -10.78
C LYS A 7 1.36 43.72 -9.91
N THR A 8 0.62 43.27 -8.91
CA THR A 8 0.82 41.93 -8.36
C THR A 8 0.57 40.96 -9.50
N SER A 9 1.64 40.36 -10.02
CA SER A 9 1.57 39.34 -11.04
C SER A 9 0.77 38.17 -10.48
N ALA A 10 -0.30 37.80 -11.19
CA ALA A 10 -1.11 36.59 -10.98
C ALA A 10 -0.32 35.28 -11.26
N ALA A 11 0.97 35.25 -10.91
CA ALA A 11 1.91 34.16 -11.16
C ALA A 11 2.25 33.36 -9.89
N GLU A 12 1.64 33.67 -8.74
CA GLU A 12 1.80 32.92 -7.48
C GLU A 12 0.66 31.92 -7.21
N ILE A 13 -0.11 31.56 -8.24
CA ILE A 13 -1.07 30.43 -8.18
C ILE A 13 -0.54 29.25 -9.00
N GLY A 14 0.78 29.18 -9.17
CA GLY A 14 1.48 27.98 -9.62
C GLY A 14 2.05 27.24 -8.42
N SER A 15 1.19 26.82 -7.48
CA SER A 15 1.61 25.85 -6.45
C SER A 15 2.10 24.62 -7.19
N ALA A 16 3.42 24.45 -7.20
CA ALA A 16 4.13 23.38 -7.84
C ALA A 16 3.40 22.06 -7.61
N PHE A 17 2.86 21.50 -8.70
CA PHE A 17 2.77 20.05 -8.78
C PHE A 17 4.22 19.58 -8.64
N ASP A 18 4.60 19.15 -7.44
CA ASP A 18 5.91 18.54 -7.23
C ASP A 18 5.87 17.22 -8.02
N GLU A 19 6.45 17.26 -9.21
CA GLU A 19 6.47 16.14 -10.15
C GLU A 19 7.02 14.87 -9.48
N GLU A 20 7.95 15.06 -8.53
CA GLU A 20 8.53 13.97 -7.77
C GLU A 20 7.54 13.34 -6.79
N GLN A 21 6.82 14.18 -6.05
CA GLN A 21 5.74 13.75 -5.18
C GLN A 21 4.64 13.01 -5.96
N ALA A 22 4.30 13.51 -7.14
CA ALA A 22 3.34 12.86 -8.04
C ALA A 22 3.84 11.48 -8.50
N ARG A 23 5.13 11.35 -8.86
CA ARG A 23 5.74 10.06 -9.22
C ARG A 23 5.67 9.04 -8.09
N LEU A 24 5.94 9.44 -6.85
CA LEU A 24 5.81 8.55 -5.68
C LEU A 24 4.36 8.09 -5.49
N TYR A 25 3.40 8.99 -5.62
CA TYR A 25 1.99 8.68 -5.48
C TYR A 25 1.50 7.72 -6.58
N PHE A 26 1.82 8.02 -7.85
CA PHE A 26 1.45 7.16 -8.97
C PHE A 26 2.14 5.80 -8.91
N GLY A 27 3.40 5.75 -8.45
CA GLY A 27 4.11 4.49 -8.19
C GLY A 27 3.40 3.64 -7.13
N ALA A 28 3.04 4.23 -5.99
CA ALA A 28 2.29 3.53 -4.94
C ALA A 28 0.91 3.04 -5.43
N ALA A 29 0.22 3.84 -6.24
CA ALA A 29 -1.05 3.44 -6.85
C ALA A 29 -0.87 2.27 -7.83
N ALA A 30 0.18 2.29 -8.66
CA ALA A 30 0.51 1.21 -9.58
C ALA A 30 0.84 -0.09 -8.82
N VAL A 31 1.61 -0.01 -7.75
CA VAL A 31 1.94 -1.17 -6.89
C VAL A 31 0.68 -1.82 -6.31
N ALA A 32 -0.25 -1.02 -5.78
CA ALA A 32 -1.51 -1.53 -5.26
C ALA A 32 -2.39 -2.13 -6.35
N ALA A 33 -2.48 -1.49 -7.52
CA ALA A 33 -3.24 -1.98 -8.67
C ALA A 33 -2.67 -3.29 -9.21
N GLU A 34 -1.35 -3.44 -9.28
CA GLU A 34 -0.70 -4.69 -9.70
C GLU A 34 -1.02 -5.85 -8.76
N LEU A 35 -0.95 -5.64 -7.44
CA LEU A 35 -1.33 -6.66 -6.47
C LEU A 35 -2.79 -7.07 -6.66
N LEU A 36 -3.69 -6.09 -6.73
CA LEU A 36 -5.13 -6.33 -6.94
C LEU A 36 -5.37 -7.15 -8.21
N MET A 37 -4.76 -6.75 -9.32
CA MET A 37 -4.89 -7.44 -10.61
C MET A 37 -4.34 -8.85 -10.54
N ARG A 38 -3.18 -9.08 -9.89
CA ARG A 38 -2.63 -10.44 -9.73
C ARG A 38 -3.58 -11.33 -8.94
N VAL A 39 -4.02 -10.88 -7.76
CA VAL A 39 -4.93 -11.66 -6.90
C VAL A 39 -6.25 -11.97 -7.62
N ARG A 40 -6.77 -11.05 -8.45
CA ARG A 40 -7.98 -11.26 -9.25
C ARG A 40 -7.85 -12.38 -10.30
N HIS A 41 -6.64 -12.68 -10.76
CA HIS A 41 -6.37 -13.73 -11.74
C HIS A 41 -5.91 -15.05 -11.09
N GLU A 42 -5.74 -15.09 -9.77
CA GLU A 42 -5.45 -16.33 -9.05
C GLU A 42 -6.71 -17.19 -8.87
N ASP A 43 -6.51 -18.48 -8.59
CA ASP A 43 -7.59 -19.33 -8.10
C ASP A 43 -8.19 -18.72 -6.82
N PRO A 44 -9.49 -18.35 -6.80
CA PRO A 44 -10.11 -17.71 -5.65
C PRO A 44 -10.06 -18.58 -4.38
N ASP A 45 -9.93 -19.90 -4.53
CA ASP A 45 -9.90 -20.88 -3.44
C ASP A 45 -8.48 -21.20 -2.96
N ARG A 46 -7.47 -20.61 -3.60
CA ARG A 46 -6.07 -20.81 -3.24
C ARG A 46 -5.87 -20.45 -1.77
N ASP A 47 -5.44 -21.45 -0.99
CA ASP A 47 -5.07 -21.30 0.41
C ASP A 47 -3.88 -20.34 0.54
N LEU A 48 -4.02 -19.37 1.45
CA LEU A 48 -3.01 -18.38 1.75
C LEU A 48 -2.48 -18.47 3.19
N THR A 49 -2.81 -19.52 3.95
CA THR A 49 -2.43 -19.67 5.37
C THR A 49 -0.92 -19.50 5.61
N ASP A 50 -0.07 -20.10 4.77
CA ASP A 50 1.40 -19.98 4.88
C ASP A 50 1.99 -18.83 4.04
N MET A 51 1.15 -17.91 3.59
CA MET A 51 1.52 -16.80 2.71
C MET A 51 1.50 -15.47 3.46
N ALA A 52 2.19 -14.50 2.88
CA ALA A 52 2.22 -13.13 3.35
C ALA A 52 2.16 -12.16 2.17
N VAL A 53 1.58 -10.98 2.39
CA VAL A 53 1.69 -9.86 1.46
C VAL A 53 3.00 -9.15 1.77
N PHE A 54 3.93 -9.24 0.82
CA PHE A 54 5.15 -8.46 0.79
C PHE A 54 4.88 -7.12 0.12
N VAL A 55 5.34 -6.02 0.73
CA VAL A 55 5.23 -4.66 0.18
C VAL A 55 6.58 -3.96 0.28
N SER A 56 7.03 -3.33 -0.80
CA SER A 56 8.19 -2.41 -0.84
C SER A 56 7.82 -1.13 -1.61
N ALA A 57 8.81 -0.27 -1.87
CA ALA A 57 8.62 0.97 -2.63
C ALA A 57 8.01 0.75 -4.04
N ASP A 58 8.29 -0.40 -4.65
CA ASP A 58 8.13 -0.68 -6.07
C ASP A 58 7.35 -1.97 -6.38
N GLN A 59 6.97 -2.75 -5.38
CA GLN A 59 6.25 -4.00 -5.59
C GLN A 59 5.37 -4.36 -4.39
N ALA A 60 4.26 -5.03 -4.69
CA ALA A 60 3.44 -5.73 -3.73
C ALA A 60 3.05 -7.10 -4.30
N ARG A 61 3.22 -8.16 -3.52
CA ARG A 61 2.98 -9.54 -3.99
C ARG A 61 2.80 -10.52 -2.84
N LEU A 62 2.14 -11.64 -3.13
CA LEU A 62 2.09 -12.79 -2.25
C LEU A 62 3.41 -13.56 -2.30
N VAL A 63 3.95 -13.88 -1.12
CA VAL A 63 5.16 -14.68 -0.94
C VAL A 63 4.95 -15.67 0.22
N PRO A 64 5.72 -16.76 0.29
CA PRO A 64 5.74 -17.58 1.50
C PRO A 64 6.14 -16.75 2.72
N GLN A 65 5.51 -16.99 3.89
CA GLN A 65 5.79 -16.23 5.11
C GLN A 65 7.25 -16.32 5.56
N SER A 66 7.94 -17.40 5.21
CA SER A 66 9.38 -17.60 5.48
C SER A 66 10.31 -16.75 4.61
N ALA A 67 9.77 -15.89 3.73
CA ALA A 67 10.57 -15.00 2.90
C ALA A 67 11.40 -14.04 3.74
N LYS A 68 12.69 -13.93 3.41
CA LYS A 68 13.61 -13.01 4.10
C LYS A 68 13.17 -11.56 3.89
N ILE A 69 13.00 -10.84 4.98
CA ILE A 69 12.64 -9.41 4.98
C ILE A 69 13.84 -8.60 4.51
N LYS A 70 13.66 -7.83 3.44
CA LYS A 70 14.64 -6.85 2.98
C LYS A 70 14.40 -5.51 3.69
N ARG A 71 15.42 -4.65 3.74
CA ARG A 71 15.26 -3.28 4.24
C ARG A 71 14.18 -2.53 3.44
N ASN A 72 13.43 -1.66 4.10
CA ASN A 72 12.33 -0.87 3.51
C ASN A 72 11.23 -1.75 2.89
N THR A 73 10.87 -2.82 3.60
CA THR A 73 9.78 -3.72 3.19
C THR A 73 8.91 -4.07 4.39
N ALA A 74 7.65 -4.39 4.10
CA ALA A 74 6.70 -4.97 5.06
C ALA A 74 6.36 -6.39 4.60
N VAL A 75 6.27 -7.31 5.56
CA VAL A 75 5.76 -8.67 5.33
C VAL A 75 4.57 -8.85 6.26
N ILE A 76 3.39 -9.00 5.66
CA ILE A 76 2.12 -9.00 6.38
C ILE A 76 1.56 -10.41 6.26
N PRO A 77 1.61 -11.22 7.34
CA PRO A 77 1.12 -12.59 7.29
C PRO A 77 -0.38 -12.60 7.01
N MET A 78 -0.80 -13.52 6.15
CA MET A 78 -2.21 -13.78 5.94
C MET A 78 -2.79 -14.48 7.18
N PRO A 79 -4.01 -14.14 7.59
CA PRO A 79 -4.69 -14.83 8.68
C PRO A 79 -4.93 -16.31 8.34
N ASP A 80 -4.95 -17.17 9.36
CA ASP A 80 -5.30 -18.58 9.20
C ASP A 80 -6.64 -18.76 8.46
N GLY A 81 -6.67 -19.65 7.47
CA GLY A 81 -7.87 -19.91 6.65
C GLY A 81 -8.18 -18.82 5.61
N ALA A 82 -7.29 -17.83 5.44
CA ALA A 82 -7.37 -16.89 4.35
C ALA A 82 -7.18 -17.59 2.99
N CYS A 83 -7.83 -17.06 1.98
CA CYS A 83 -7.61 -17.43 0.60
C CYS A 83 -7.72 -16.23 -0.32
N ALA A 84 -7.38 -16.42 -1.61
CA ALA A 84 -7.29 -15.33 -2.57
C ALA A 84 -8.57 -14.48 -2.63
N ARG A 85 -9.77 -15.08 -2.56
CA ARG A 85 -11.03 -14.30 -2.49
C ARG A 85 -11.13 -13.37 -1.28
N HIS A 86 -10.63 -13.75 -0.11
CA HIS A 86 -10.71 -12.94 1.11
C HIS A 86 -9.80 -11.73 0.99
N LEU A 87 -8.57 -11.96 0.49
CA LEU A 87 -7.65 -10.88 0.17
C LEU A 87 -8.21 -9.96 -0.92
N LEU A 88 -8.81 -10.52 -1.97
CA LEU A 88 -9.42 -9.75 -3.05
C LEU A 88 -10.54 -8.86 -2.54
N LYS A 89 -11.46 -9.41 -1.72
CA LYS A 89 -12.54 -8.64 -1.11
C LYS A 89 -12.01 -7.51 -0.24
N ALA A 90 -11.02 -7.79 0.61
CA ALA A 90 -10.38 -6.76 1.43
C ALA A 90 -9.76 -5.64 0.59
N LEU A 91 -9.12 -5.97 -0.53
CA LEU A 91 -8.48 -4.99 -1.43
C LEU A 91 -9.45 -4.22 -2.33
N LEU A 92 -10.68 -4.72 -2.55
CA LEU A 92 -11.69 -4.08 -3.42
C LEU A 92 -12.61 -3.09 -2.68
N VAL A 93 -12.47 -2.94 -1.36
CA VAL A 93 -13.24 -1.92 -0.63
C VAL A 93 -12.62 -0.56 -0.94
N ASP A 94 -13.22 0.19 -1.88
CA ASP A 94 -12.70 1.46 -2.39
C ASP A 94 -12.44 2.51 -1.29
N ASP A 95 -13.21 2.47 -0.19
CA ASP A 95 -13.06 3.31 1.01
C ASP A 95 -12.49 2.55 2.22
N GLY A 96 -11.94 1.35 2.00
CA GLY A 96 -11.44 0.47 3.05
C GLY A 96 -9.96 0.72 3.38
N ASP A 97 -9.58 0.43 4.63
CA ASP A 97 -8.21 0.65 5.10
C ASP A 97 -7.16 -0.22 4.36
N ALA A 98 -7.57 -1.34 3.76
CA ALA A 98 -6.68 -2.31 3.13
C ALA A 98 -6.00 -1.83 1.82
N PRO A 99 -6.74 -1.38 0.78
CA PRO A 99 -6.10 -0.83 -0.42
C PRO A 99 -5.34 0.48 -0.12
N ILE A 100 -5.82 1.27 0.84
CA ILE A 100 -5.12 2.47 1.32
C ILE A 100 -3.80 2.08 2.01
N ALA A 101 -3.78 1.01 2.78
CA ALA A 101 -2.58 0.53 3.47
C ALA A 101 -1.45 0.18 2.50
N VAL A 102 -1.73 -0.58 1.44
CA VAL A 102 -0.70 -0.95 0.44
C VAL A 102 -0.11 0.28 -0.23
N LYS A 103 -0.96 1.25 -0.60
CA LYS A 103 -0.52 2.53 -1.18
C LYS A 103 0.36 3.32 -0.19
N LEU A 104 -0.10 3.50 1.05
CA LEU A 104 0.63 4.25 2.08
C LEU A 104 1.99 3.63 2.40
N MET A 105 2.06 2.30 2.52
CA MET A 105 3.32 1.61 2.77
C MET A 105 4.30 1.78 1.61
N SER A 106 3.84 1.54 0.38
CA SER A 106 4.68 1.69 -0.83
C SER A 106 5.21 3.13 -0.95
N TYR A 107 4.35 4.12 -0.75
CA TYR A 107 4.71 5.53 -0.76
C TYR A 107 5.78 5.86 0.29
N ARG A 108 5.61 5.42 1.53
CA ARG A 108 6.56 5.69 2.63
C ARG A 108 7.90 4.99 2.43
N PHE A 109 7.91 3.76 1.94
CA PHE A 109 9.14 3.06 1.59
C PHE A 109 9.89 3.77 0.46
N ALA A 110 9.18 4.27 -0.56
CA ALA A 110 9.77 5.03 -1.65
C ALA A 110 10.36 6.36 -1.17
N ALA A 111 9.65 7.09 -0.30
CA ALA A 111 10.15 8.32 0.32
C ALA A 111 11.42 8.07 1.16
N ALA A 112 11.43 7.03 1.99
CA ALA A 112 12.59 6.68 2.81
C ALA A 112 13.80 6.24 1.98
N ALA A 113 13.58 5.42 0.94
CA ALA A 113 14.65 5.00 0.03
C ALA A 113 15.32 6.20 -0.64
N ARG A 114 14.54 7.21 -1.05
CA ARG A 114 15.07 8.46 -1.60
C ARG A 114 15.92 9.23 -0.60
N GLU A 115 15.47 9.32 0.64
CA GLU A 115 16.17 10.06 1.71
C GLU A 115 17.37 9.28 2.28
N GLY A 116 17.68 8.09 1.75
CA GLY A 116 18.70 7.20 2.31
C GLY A 116 18.36 6.69 3.71
N LYS A 117 17.08 6.77 4.09
CA LYS A 117 16.57 6.35 5.40
C LYS A 117 16.12 4.90 5.37
N GLN A 118 16.19 4.29 6.55
CA GLN A 118 15.65 2.95 6.79
C GLN A 118 14.33 3.08 7.56
N LEU A 119 13.29 2.43 7.07
CA LEU A 119 12.03 2.24 7.78
C LEU A 119 11.93 0.79 8.26
N ASP A 120 11.57 0.65 9.52
CA ASP A 120 11.22 -0.61 10.16
C ASP A 120 9.72 -0.61 10.49
N MET A 121 9.02 -1.67 10.11
CA MET A 121 7.56 -1.78 10.30
C MET A 121 7.13 -1.78 11.77
N TYR A 122 7.95 -2.33 12.66
CA TYR A 122 7.64 -2.44 14.09
C TYR A 122 7.98 -1.15 14.84
N GLU A 123 8.98 -0.40 14.38
CA GLU A 123 9.36 0.87 15.00
C GLU A 123 8.59 2.07 14.43
N HIS A 124 8.21 2.03 13.15
CA HIS A 124 7.63 3.18 12.47
C HIS A 124 6.11 3.04 12.35
N GLU A 125 5.42 3.73 13.26
CA GLU A 125 3.97 3.65 13.46
C GLU A 125 3.17 3.75 12.15
N GLY A 126 3.51 4.67 11.25
CA GLY A 126 2.70 4.85 10.06
C GLY A 126 2.96 3.85 8.92
N ILE A 127 3.93 2.94 9.07
CA ILE A 127 3.98 1.68 8.31
C ILE A 127 3.24 0.59 9.08
N GLY A 128 3.53 0.44 10.39
CA GLY A 128 2.96 -0.60 11.24
C GLY A 128 1.43 -0.59 11.30
N ARG A 129 0.80 0.59 11.46
CA ARG A 129 -0.66 0.73 11.49
C ARG A 129 -1.31 0.28 10.18
N SER A 130 -0.74 0.67 9.05
CA SER A 130 -1.22 0.26 7.73
C SER A 130 -1.12 -1.27 7.55
N ALA A 131 0.00 -1.86 7.96
CA ALA A 131 0.17 -3.31 7.92
C ALA A 131 -0.88 -4.06 8.76
N VAL A 132 -1.14 -3.58 9.98
CA VAL A 132 -2.19 -4.13 10.86
C VAL A 132 -3.57 -3.97 10.24
N ALA A 133 -3.88 -2.82 9.64
CA ALA A 133 -5.17 -2.58 9.02
C ALA A 133 -5.46 -3.56 7.86
N LEU A 134 -4.47 -3.82 7.00
CA LEU A 134 -4.59 -4.83 5.96
C LEU A 134 -4.84 -6.23 6.56
N HIS A 135 -4.05 -6.63 7.57
CA HIS A 135 -4.23 -7.93 8.22
C HIS A 135 -5.63 -8.09 8.82
N LEU A 136 -6.13 -7.07 9.51
CA LEU A 136 -7.47 -7.08 10.12
C LEU A 136 -8.59 -7.11 9.07
N ALA A 137 -8.44 -6.37 7.97
CA ALA A 137 -9.41 -6.40 6.87
C ALA A 137 -9.55 -7.81 6.28
N VAL A 138 -8.43 -8.48 5.98
CA VAL A 138 -8.47 -9.87 5.48
C VAL A 138 -9.09 -10.80 6.53
N ARG A 139 -8.73 -10.63 7.80
CA ARG A 139 -9.28 -11.46 8.89
C ARG A 139 -10.80 -11.29 9.04
N SER A 140 -11.31 -10.07 8.85
CA SER A 140 -12.75 -9.78 8.84
C SER A 140 -13.47 -10.55 7.72
N GLU A 141 -12.86 -10.63 6.53
CA GLU A 141 -13.42 -11.40 5.41
C GLU A 141 -13.44 -12.89 5.69
N VAL A 142 -12.41 -13.44 6.33
CA VAL A 142 -12.37 -14.85 6.75
C VAL A 142 -13.51 -15.17 7.72
N TYR A 143 -13.81 -14.28 8.67
CA TYR A 143 -14.95 -14.47 9.58
C TYR A 143 -16.31 -14.39 8.88
N SER A 144 -16.38 -13.68 7.76
CA SER A 144 -17.62 -13.45 7.01
C SER A 144 -17.95 -14.60 6.05
N GLY A 145 -17.01 -15.49 5.74
CA GLY A 145 -17.25 -16.70 4.98
C GLY A 145 -16.03 -17.63 4.97
N PRO A 146 -16.17 -18.94 5.25
CA PRO A 146 -15.04 -19.86 5.24
C PRO A 146 -14.54 -20.10 3.81
N CYS A 147 -13.24 -20.39 3.67
CA CYS A 147 -12.69 -20.66 2.35
C CYS A 147 -13.12 -22.02 1.77
N ARG A 148 -13.50 -22.99 2.61
CA ARG A 148 -14.01 -24.30 2.20
C ARG A 148 -15.50 -24.40 2.54
N SER A 149 -16.33 -24.53 1.51
CA SER A 149 -17.73 -24.97 1.58
C SER A 149 -17.84 -26.36 0.98
#